data_AF-H6TBL0-F1
#
_entry.id   AF-H6TBL0-F1
#
_cell.length_a   1.000
_cell.length_b   1.000
_cell.length_c   1.000
_cell.angle_alpha   90.00
_cell.angle_beta   90.00
_cell.angle_gamma   90.00
#
_symmetry.space_group_name_H-M   'P 1'
#
loop_
_entity.id
_entity.type
_entity.pdbx_description
1 polymer ?
#
loop_
_entity_poly.entity_id
_entity_poly.type
_entity_poly.pdbx_seq_one_letter_code
_entity_poly.pdbx_strand_id
1 'polypeptide(L)'
;YLPQDELAQAGLSDEDIYAGKVTDKWRNFMKKQIKRARKFFDEAERGVTELSSASRWPVWASLLLYRKILDEIEANDYNNFTRRAYVSKPKKLLALPIAYAKAVIRPSTTASPLAKA
;
A
#
# COMPACT_ATOMS: atom_id res chain seq x y z
N TYR A 1 -11.70 -1.26 -8.80
CA TYR A 1 -12.71 -0.24 -9.18
C TYR A 1 -12.03 1.11 -9.27
N LEU A 2 -12.47 1.98 -10.19
CA LEU A 2 -11.91 3.32 -10.38
C LEU A 2 -12.95 4.38 -9.97
N PRO A 3 -12.58 5.40 -9.18
CA PRO A 3 -13.47 6.51 -8.80
C PRO A 3 -13.80 7.40 -10.01
N GLN A 4 -15.08 7.44 -10.39
CA GLN A 4 -15.54 8.09 -11.62
C GLN A 4 -15.42 9.62 -11.59
N ASP A 5 -15.68 10.23 -10.44
CA ASP A 5 -15.51 11.67 -10.22
C ASP A 5 -14.03 12.09 -10.35
N GLU A 6 -13.10 11.28 -9.84
CA GLU A 6 -11.66 11.56 -9.94
C GLU A 6 -11.10 11.29 -11.34
N LEU A 7 -11.66 10.32 -12.07
CA LEU A 7 -11.36 10.10 -13.49
C LEU A 7 -11.77 11.32 -14.31
N ALA A 8 -13.00 11.81 -14.12
CA ALA A 8 -13.49 13.02 -14.77
C ALA A 8 -12.62 14.25 -14.45
N GLN A 9 -12.22 14.44 -13.18
CA GLN A 9 -11.29 15.51 -12.77
C GLN A 9 -9.90 15.37 -13.41
N ALA A 10 -9.47 14.16 -13.73
CA ALA A 10 -8.23 13.90 -14.47
C ALA A 10 -8.41 14.00 -16.00
N GLY A 11 -9.63 14.26 -16.47
CA GLY A 11 -9.97 14.33 -17.89
C GLY A 11 -9.85 12.99 -18.61
N LEU A 12 -10.16 11.89 -17.90
CA LEU A 12 -10.23 10.52 -18.40
C LEU A 12 -11.70 10.09 -18.49
N SER A 13 -12.09 9.49 -19.62
CA SER A 13 -13.39 8.85 -19.79
C SER A 13 -13.29 7.33 -19.65
N ASP A 14 -14.44 6.65 -19.60
CA ASP A 14 -14.47 5.19 -19.60
C ASP A 14 -13.84 4.63 -20.90
N GLU A 15 -14.05 5.28 -22.04
CA GLU A 15 -13.42 4.90 -23.32
C GLU A 15 -11.89 4.96 -23.25
N ASP A 16 -11.32 5.96 -22.56
CA ASP A 16 -9.88 6.04 -22.34
C ASP A 16 -9.36 4.84 -21.53
N ILE A 17 -10.13 4.40 -20.52
CA ILE A 17 -9.81 3.24 -19.69
C ILE A 17 -9.89 1.95 -20.52
N TYR A 18 -10.96 1.77 -21.31
CA TYR A 18 -11.14 0.60 -22.17
C TYR A 18 -10.11 0.53 -23.31
N ALA A 19 -9.63 1.69 -23.80
CA ALA A 19 -8.55 1.73 -24.78
C ALA A 19 -7.21 1.20 -24.23
N GLY A 20 -7.05 1.12 -22.90
CA GLY A 20 -5.91 0.50 -22.24
C GLY A 20 -4.58 1.23 -22.49
N LYS A 21 -4.62 2.51 -22.85
CA LYS A 21 -3.43 3.31 -23.18
C LYS A 21 -2.89 4.02 -21.95
N VAL A 22 -1.59 3.85 -21.71
CA VAL A 22 -0.88 4.55 -20.62
C VAL A 22 -0.50 5.96 -21.07
N THR A 23 -1.46 6.88 -20.92
CA THR A 23 -1.28 8.31 -21.21
C THR A 23 -0.72 9.06 -20.00
N ASP A 24 -0.28 10.30 -20.19
CA ASP A 24 0.17 11.13 -19.05
C ASP A 24 -0.96 11.49 -18.09
N LYS A 25 -2.20 11.63 -18.60
CA LYS A 25 -3.40 11.76 -17.76
C LYS A 25 -3.56 10.54 -16.86
N TRP A 26 -3.41 9.34 -17.42
CA TRP A 26 -3.46 8.08 -16.65
C TRP A 26 -2.35 8.01 -15.61
N ARG A 27 -1.09 8.31 -15.98
CA ARG A 27 0.03 8.34 -15.02
C ARG A 27 -0.24 9.31 -13.87
N ASN A 28 -0.71 10.52 -14.18
CA ASN A 28 -1.04 11.52 -13.16
C ASN A 28 -2.19 11.08 -12.25
N PHE A 29 -3.24 10.49 -12.81
CA PHE A 29 -4.32 9.89 -12.06
C PHE A 29 -3.80 8.80 -11.11
N MET A 30 -3.03 7.82 -11.62
CA MET A 30 -2.49 6.72 -10.84
C MET A 30 -1.55 7.19 -9.72
N LYS A 31 -0.73 8.23 -9.95
CA LYS A 31 0.10 8.85 -8.91
C LYS A 31 -0.73 9.34 -7.72
N LYS A 32 -1.89 9.97 -7.96
CA LYS A 32 -2.81 10.41 -6.90
C LYS A 32 -3.39 9.21 -6.15
N GLN A 33 -3.79 8.15 -6.86
CA GLN A 33 -4.31 6.92 -6.26
C GLN A 33 -3.26 6.22 -5.37
N ILE A 34 -2.04 6.08 -5.86
CA ILE A 34 -0.93 5.46 -5.13
C ILE A 34 -0.57 6.29 -3.89
N LYS A 35 -0.54 7.61 -4.01
CA LYS A 35 -0.31 8.50 -2.86
C LYS A 35 -1.37 8.27 -1.76
N ARG A 36 -2.65 8.19 -2.15
CA ARG A 36 -3.74 7.87 -1.21
C ARG A 36 -3.58 6.49 -0.58
N ALA A 37 -3.25 5.47 -1.37
CA ALA A 37 -3.02 4.12 -0.87
C ALA A 37 -1.85 4.05 0.12
N ARG A 38 -0.73 4.73 -0.17
CA ARG A 38 0.42 4.83 0.74
C ARG A 38 0.02 5.41 2.10
N LYS A 39 -0.82 6.45 2.12
CA LYS A 39 -1.36 7.03 3.37
C LYS A 39 -2.10 5.98 4.21
N PHE A 40 -2.94 5.15 3.60
CA PHE A 40 -3.62 4.06 4.32
C PHE A 40 -2.65 3.02 4.87
N PHE A 41 -1.58 2.69 4.14
CA PHE A 41 -0.55 1.81 4.67
C PHE A 41 0.19 2.44 5.87
N ASP A 42 0.48 3.74 5.82
CA ASP A 42 1.14 4.48 6.92
C ASP A 42 0.27 4.52 8.18
N GLU A 43 -1.05 4.61 8.01
CA GLU A 43 -2.04 4.49 9.09
C GLU A 43 -2.12 3.05 9.60
N ALA A 44 -2.17 2.06 8.70
CA ALA A 44 -2.26 0.65 9.07
C ALA A 44 -1.04 0.16 9.86
N GLU A 45 0.17 0.67 9.59
CA GLU A 45 1.39 0.32 10.34
C GLU A 45 1.22 0.52 11.86
N ARG A 46 0.53 1.58 12.27
CA ARG A 46 0.21 1.87 13.68
C ARG A 46 -0.79 0.85 14.25
N GLY A 47 -1.74 0.38 13.44
CA GLY A 47 -2.69 -0.65 13.87
C GLY A 47 -2.05 -2.02 14.06
N VAL A 48 -0.99 -2.35 13.33
CA VAL A 48 -0.34 -3.68 13.44
C VAL A 48 0.30 -3.88 14.82
N THR A 49 0.81 -2.82 15.45
CA THR A 49 1.42 -2.92 16.79
C THR A 49 0.41 -3.25 17.88
N GLU A 50 -0.85 -2.87 17.69
CA GLU A 50 -1.95 -3.12 18.63
C GLU A 50 -2.50 -4.55 18.55
N LEU A 51 -2.13 -5.31 17.52
CA LEU A 51 -2.53 -6.70 17.39
C LEU A 51 -1.83 -7.60 18.43
N SER A 52 -2.43 -8.76 18.69
CA SER A 52 -1.80 -9.81 19.47
C SER A 52 -0.44 -10.19 18.88
N SER A 53 0.54 -10.50 19.74
CA SER A 53 1.91 -10.81 19.32
C SER A 53 1.99 -11.88 18.22
N ALA A 54 1.14 -12.91 18.30
CA ALA A 54 1.09 -14.00 17.33
C ALA A 54 0.61 -13.54 15.93
N SER A 55 -0.21 -12.50 15.86
CA SER A 55 -0.77 -11.97 14.62
C SER A 55 0.14 -10.94 13.91
N ARG A 56 1.06 -10.30 14.64
CA ARG A 56 1.85 -9.17 14.11
C ARG A 56 2.70 -9.54 12.91
N TRP A 57 3.42 -10.65 12.97
CA TRP A 57 4.35 -11.04 11.91
C TRP A 57 3.66 -11.30 10.56
N PRO A 58 2.63 -12.15 10.46
CA PRO A 58 1.95 -12.38 9.17
C PRO A 58 1.26 -11.10 8.65
N VAL A 59 0.75 -10.24 9.53
CA VAL A 59 0.13 -8.97 9.13
C VAL A 59 1.19 -7.98 8.63
N TRP A 60 2.35 -7.85 9.30
CA TRP A 60 3.47 -7.05 8.82
C TRP A 60 3.99 -7.54 7.47
N ALA A 61 4.16 -8.85 7.30
CA ALA A 61 4.59 -9.43 6.04
C ALA A 61 3.61 -9.05 4.92
N SER A 62 2.31 -9.21 5.16
CA SER A 62 1.27 -8.83 4.20
C SER A 62 1.33 -7.34 3.89
N LEU A 63 1.35 -6.47 4.91
CA LEU A 63 1.42 -5.01 4.77
C LEU A 63 2.58 -4.59 3.88
N LEU A 64 3.79 -5.09 4.15
CA LEU A 64 4.99 -4.76 3.38
C LEU A 64 4.90 -5.25 1.93
N LEU A 65 4.38 -6.46 1.70
CA LEU A 65 4.23 -7.01 0.35
C LEU A 65 3.19 -6.25 -0.47
N TYR A 66 2.02 -5.97 0.11
CA TYR A 66 0.97 -5.21 -0.57
C TYR A 66 1.42 -3.76 -0.86
N ARG A 67 2.13 -3.11 0.07
CA ARG A 67 2.71 -1.79 -0.20
C ARG A 67 3.71 -1.85 -1.35
N LYS A 68 4.56 -2.88 -1.42
CA LYS A 68 5.54 -3.05 -2.51
C LYS A 68 4.91 -3.23 -3.89
N ILE A 69 3.65 -3.69 -3.99
CA ILE A 69 2.95 -3.73 -5.30
C ILE A 69 2.84 -2.33 -5.88
N LEU A 70 2.69 -1.29 -5.05
CA LEU A 70 2.65 0.10 -5.52
C LEU A 70 3.98 0.49 -6.18
N ASP A 71 5.11 0.10 -5.59
CA ASP A 71 6.44 0.31 -6.18
C ASP A 71 6.56 -0.41 -7.54
N GLU A 72 6.00 -1.63 -7.67
CA GLU A 72 6.00 -2.38 -8.93
C GLU A 72 5.09 -1.76 -10.00
N ILE A 73 3.99 -1.10 -9.60
CA ILE A 73 3.15 -0.32 -10.53
C ILE A 73 3.94 0.87 -11.06
N GLU A 74 4.65 1.59 -10.20
CA GLU A 74 5.49 2.73 -10.57
C GLU A 74 6.66 2.29 -11.47
N ALA A 75 7.35 1.21 -11.11
CA ALA A 75 8.45 0.64 -11.90
C ALA A 75 8.01 0.13 -13.28
N ASN A 76 6.74 -0.21 -13.44
CA ASN A 76 6.14 -0.60 -14.71
C ASN A 76 5.52 0.59 -15.46
N ASP A 77 5.92 1.83 -15.14
CA ASP A 77 5.42 3.07 -15.72
C ASP A 77 3.88 3.15 -15.71
N TYR A 78 3.25 2.65 -14.63
CA TYR A 78 1.81 2.63 -14.48
C TYR A 78 1.07 1.85 -15.58
N ASN A 79 1.72 0.90 -16.25
CA ASN A 79 1.08 0.02 -17.24
C ASN A 79 0.44 -1.20 -16.58
N ASN A 80 -0.66 -0.97 -15.87
CA ASN A 80 -1.48 -2.03 -15.26
C ASN A 80 -2.59 -2.54 -16.18
N PHE A 81 -2.71 -2.02 -17.41
CA PHE A 81 -3.65 -2.52 -18.42
C PHE A 81 -3.17 -3.82 -19.05
N THR A 82 -1.92 -3.88 -19.47
CA THR A 82 -1.36 -5.02 -20.23
C THR A 82 -0.47 -5.91 -19.39
N ARG A 83 0.04 -5.39 -18.26
CA ARG A 83 0.97 -6.11 -17.39
C ARG A 83 0.55 -6.01 -15.94
N ARG A 84 0.38 -7.17 -15.31
CA ARG A 84 0.14 -7.25 -13.87
C ARG A 84 1.41 -6.87 -13.11
N ALA A 85 1.30 -5.89 -12.21
CA ALA A 85 2.34 -5.61 -11.22
C ALA A 85 2.35 -6.72 -10.16
N TYR A 86 3.53 -7.26 -9.87
CA TYR A 86 3.72 -8.27 -8.83
C TYR A 86 5.09 -8.12 -8.19
N VAL A 87 5.16 -8.39 -6.89
CA VAL A 87 6.44 -8.44 -6.16
C VAL A 87 7.15 -9.75 -6.51
N SER A 88 8.39 -9.67 -6.97
CA SER A 88 9.17 -10.87 -7.35
C SER A 88 9.45 -11.80 -6.16
N LYS A 89 9.71 -13.09 -6.41
CA LYS A 89 10.02 -14.07 -5.35
C LYS A 89 11.17 -13.62 -4.44
N PRO A 90 12.31 -13.09 -4.94
CA PRO A 90 13.38 -12.60 -4.08
C PRO A 90 12.93 -11.45 -3.17
N LYS A 91 12.20 -10.47 -3.73
CA LYS A 91 11.65 -9.35 -2.94
C LYS A 91 10.67 -9.84 -1.87
N LYS A 92 9.89 -10.90 -2.15
CA LYS A 92 9.00 -11.54 -1.16
C LYS A 92 9.79 -12.15 -0.01
N LEU A 93 10.83 -12.91 -0.30
CA LEU A 93 11.68 -13.55 0.72
C LEU A 93 12.38 -12.51 1.60
N LEU A 94 12.90 -11.43 1.00
CA LEU A 94 13.54 -10.34 1.75
C LEU A 94 12.57 -9.56 2.64
N ALA A 95 11.27 -9.55 2.34
CA ALA A 95 10.27 -8.88 3.18
C ALA A 95 10.02 -9.61 4.50
N LEU A 96 10.22 -10.92 4.57
CA LEU A 96 9.96 -11.74 5.76
C LEU A 96 10.83 -11.40 6.97
N PRO A 97 12.18 -11.30 6.86
CA PRO A 97 13.01 -10.90 7.99
C PRO A 97 12.73 -9.46 8.43
N ILE A 98 12.44 -8.55 7.50
CA ILE A 98 12.05 -7.16 7.82
C ILE A 98 10.72 -7.13 8.59
N ALA A 99 9.73 -7.89 8.13
CA ALA A 99 8.44 -8.03 8.81
C ALA A 99 8.61 -8.60 10.23
N TYR A 100 9.49 -9.59 10.38
CA TYR A 100 9.76 -10.19 11.69
C TYR A 100 10.39 -9.18 12.65
N ALA A 101 11.41 -8.45 12.20
CA ALA A 101 12.05 -7.39 12.98
C ALA A 101 11.03 -6.33 13.44
N LYS A 102 10.11 -5.91 12.58
CA LYS A 102 9.03 -4.99 12.94
C LYS A 102 8.00 -5.58 13.92
N ALA A 103 7.72 -6.88 13.82
CA ALA A 103 6.75 -7.55 14.69
C ALA A 103 7.24 -7.72 16.14
N VAL A 104 8.55 -7.85 16.35
CA VAL A 104 9.14 -8.05 17.67
C VAL A 104 9.39 -6.74 18.43
N ILE A 105 9.48 -5.61 17.75
CA ILE A 105 9.58 -4.29 18.39
C ILE A 105 8.25 -3.98 19.08
N ARG A 106 8.24 -3.99 20.41
CA ARG A 106 7.09 -3.55 21.20
C ARG A 106 7.03 -2.02 21.17
N PRO A 107 5.85 -1.41 20.95
CA PRO A 107 5.69 0.01 21.26
C PRO A 107 5.96 0.20 22.75
N SER A 108 6.75 1.22 23.09
CA SER A 108 6.94 1.66 24.47
C SER A 108 5.56 1.94 25.06
N THR A 109 5.16 1.18 26.07
CA THR A 109 3.95 1.48 26.83
C THR A 109 4.16 2.81 27.53
N THR A 110 3.72 3.92 26.94
CA THR A 110 3.53 5.15 27.71
C THR A 110 2.37 4.84 28.66
N ALA A 111 2.70 4.47 29.89
CA ALA A 111 1.70 4.27 30.93
C ALA A 111 0.88 5.56 31.08
N SER A 112 -0.41 5.48 30.76
CA SER A 112 -1.35 6.53 31.14
C SER A 112 -1.41 6.54 32.67
N PRO A 113 -1.08 7.64 33.36
CA PRO A 113 -1.22 7.69 34.81
C PRO A 113 -2.71 7.59 35.13
N LEU A 114 -3.05 6.55 35.90
CA LEU A 114 -4.37 6.35 36.51
C LEU A 114 -4.91 7.68 37.06
N ALA A 115 -6.03 8.14 36.50
CA ALA A 115 -6.90 9.08 37.18
C ALA A 115 -7.51 8.35 38.40
N LYS A 116 -6.92 8.55 39.58
CA LYS A 116 -7.58 8.29 40.85
C LYS A 116 -8.48 9.48 41.16
N ALA A 117 -9.78 9.22 41.26
CA ALA A 117 -10.75 10.04 41.99
C ALA A 117 -11.47 9.11 42.96
#